data_AF-A0A1C6IUE5-F1
#
_entry.id   AF-A0A1C6IUE5-F1
#
_cell.length_a   1.000
_cell.length_b   1.000
_cell.length_c   1.000
_cell.angle_alpha   90.00
_cell.angle_beta   90.00
_cell.angle_gamma   90.00
#
_symmetry.space_group_name_H-M   'P 1'
#
loop_
_entity.id
_entity.type
_entity.pdbx_description
1 polymer ?
#
loop_
_entity_poly.entity_id
_entity_poly.type
_entity_poly.pdbx_seq_one_letter_code
_entity_poly.pdbx_strand_id
1 'polypeptide(L)' 'MKNKLKKLYNYLVDNNYTEDASRIEVILDEYLQNNELSDLSKKRLSAMCNPRYLGNLYIKELSDPYKWWNFLAEIKKNI' A
#
# COMPACT_ATOMS: atom_id res chain seq x y z
N MET A 1 0.30 -8.18 8.18
CA MET A 1 0.79 -7.04 7.39
C MET A 1 1.43 -7.45 6.06
N LYS A 2 2.48 -8.28 6.06
CA LYS A 2 3.20 -8.78 4.86
C LYS A 2 2.34 -9.03 3.61
N ASN A 3 1.33 -9.89 3.70
CA ASN A 3 0.50 -10.24 2.53
C ASN A 3 -0.26 -9.05 1.95
N LYS A 4 -0.66 -8.08 2.78
CA LYS A 4 -1.34 -6.86 2.34
C LYS A 4 -0.37 -5.92 1.64
N LEU A 5 0.84 -5.74 2.17
CA LEU A 5 1.89 -4.95 1.52
C LEU A 5 2.31 -5.55 0.17
N LYS A 6 2.50 -6.86 0.10
CA LYS A 6 2.81 -7.55 -1.16
C LYS A 6 1.69 -7.38 -2.19
N LYS A 7 0.44 -7.49 -1.76
CA LYS A 7 -0.72 -7.30 -2.64
C LYS A 7 -0.86 -5.84 -3.09
N LEU A 8 -0.59 -4.88 -2.21
CA LEU A 8 -0.53 -3.46 -2.54
C LEU A 8 0.55 -3.18 -3.60
N TYR A 9 1.76 -3.68 -3.40
CA TYR A 9 2.85 -3.57 -4.38
C TYR A 9 2.44 -4.12 -5.74
N ASN A 10 1.90 -5.35 -5.79
CA ASN A 10 1.47 -5.96 -7.05
C ASN A 10 0.42 -5.12 -7.77
N TYR A 11 -0.62 -4.63 -7.07
CA TYR A 11 -1.61 -3.75 -7.68
C TYR A 11 -0.98 -2.49 -8.29
N LEU A 12 0.01 -1.91 -7.63
CA LEU A 12 0.69 -0.73 -8.16
C LEU A 12 1.52 -1.06 -9.41
N VAL A 13 2.28 -2.16 -9.39
CA VAL A 13 3.06 -2.63 -10.54
C VAL A 13 2.15 -2.97 -11.73
N ASP A 14 1.11 -3.76 -11.50
CA ASP A 14 0.20 -4.24 -12.55
C ASP A 14 -0.57 -3.08 -13.22
N ASN A 15 -0.73 -1.95 -12.53
CA ASN A 15 -1.37 -0.74 -13.03
C ASN A 15 -0.38 0.38 -13.43
N ASN A 16 0.92 0.06 -13.56
CA ASN A 16 1.99 0.99 -13.98
C ASN A 16 2.26 2.18 -13.02
N TYR A 17 1.87 2.08 -11.75
CA TYR A 17 2.20 3.04 -10.71
C TYR A 17 3.57 2.73 -10.09
N THR A 18 4.61 2.70 -10.94
CA THR A 18 5.94 2.17 -10.59
C THR A 18 6.63 2.94 -9.46
N GLU A 19 6.49 4.26 -9.41
CA GLU A 19 7.09 5.08 -8.34
C GLU A 19 6.48 4.77 -6.97
N ASP A 20 5.15 4.65 -6.91
CA ASP A 20 4.46 4.25 -5.68
C ASP A 20 4.76 2.80 -5.32
N ALA A 21 4.89 1.91 -6.31
CA ALA A 21 5.28 0.54 -6.09
C ALA A 21 6.66 0.46 -5.43
N SER A 22 7.66 1.18 -5.93
CA SER A 22 9.01 1.23 -5.33
C SER A 22 8.99 1.75 -3.89
N ARG A 23 8.14 2.72 -3.56
CA ARG A 23 7.98 3.20 -2.18
C ARG A 23 7.38 2.13 -1.26
N ILE A 24 6.41 1.35 -1.75
CA ILE A 24 5.83 0.22 -0.99
C ILE A 24 6.81 -0.94 -0.88
N GLU A 25 7.65 -1.18 -1.88
CA GLU A 25 8.70 -2.19 -1.88
C GLU A 25 9.70 -1.96 -0.75
N VAL A 26 10.19 -0.72 -0.58
CA VAL A 26 11.08 -0.36 0.54
C VAL A 26 10.43 -0.64 1.90
N ILE A 27 9.14 -0.32 2.06
CA ILE A 27 8.38 -0.57 3.30
C ILE A 27 8.18 -2.08 3.51
N LEU A 28 7.93 -2.84 2.44
CA LEU A 28 7.79 -4.29 2.50
C LEU A 28 9.11 -4.95 2.90
N ASP A 29 10.23 -4.53 2.32
CA ASP A 29 11.56 -5.06 2.62
C ASP A 29 11.94 -4.80 4.08
N GLU A 30 11.68 -3.60 4.61
CA GLU A 30 11.87 -3.30 6.04
C GLU A 30 11.06 -4.26 6.92
N TYR A 31 9.78 -4.48 6.59
CA TYR A 31 8.94 -5.43 7.33
C TYR A 31 9.46 -6.87 7.23
N LEU A 32 10.00 -7.28 6.07
CA LEU A 32 10.56 -8.62 5.89
C LEU A 32 11.85 -8.83 6.69
N GLN A 33 12.67 -7.79 6.84
CA GLN A 33 13.92 -7.84 7.59
C GLN A 33 13.68 -7.78 9.10
N ASN A 34 12.78 -6.90 9.56
CA ASN A 34 12.62 -6.59 10.98
C ASN A 34 11.38 -7.23 11.62
N ASN A 35 10.49 -7.82 10.82
CA ASN A 35 9.16 -8.32 11.21
C ASN A 35 8.22 -7.24 11.81
N GLU A 36 8.64 -5.97 11.76
CA GLU A 36 7.90 -4.78 12.17
C GLU A 36 8.30 -3.58 11.29
N LEU A 37 7.42 -2.58 11.18
CA LEU A 37 7.72 -1.29 10.56
C LEU A 37 8.19 -0.26 11.60
N SER A 38 9.21 0.53 11.28
CA SER A 38 9.55 1.73 12.04
C SER A 38 8.39 2.74 12.04
N ASP A 39 8.36 3.63 13.04
CA ASP A 39 7.37 4.72 13.11
C ASP A 39 7.37 5.61 11.87
N LEU A 40 8.55 5.80 11.26
CA LEU A 40 8.67 6.56 10.02
C LEU A 40 7.94 5.87 8.88
N SER A 41 8.14 4.57 8.71
CA SER A 41 7.47 3.79 7.66
C SER A 41 5.99 3.61 7.93
N LYS A 42 5.58 3.44 9.20
CA LYS A 42 4.17 3.50 9.62
C LYS A 42 3.52 4.81 9.20
N LYS A 43 4.15 5.96 9.48
CA LYS A 43 3.67 7.30 9.07
C LYS A 43 3.59 7.45 7.56
N ARG A 44 4.64 7.04 6.83
CA ARG A 44 4.67 7.08 5.36
C ARG A 44 3.56 6.24 4.74
N LEU A 45 3.44 4.99 5.17
CA LEU A 45 2.40 4.08 4.67
C LEU A 45 0.99 4.62 4.96
N SER A 46 0.77 5.18 6.15
CA SER A 46 -0.50 5.82 6.51
C SER A 46 -0.81 7.04 5.63
N ALA A 47 0.19 7.89 5.35
CA ALA A 47 0.02 9.01 4.43
C ALA A 47 -0.28 8.54 3.00
N MET A 48 0.39 7.49 2.52
CA MET A 48 0.17 6.94 1.19
C MET A 48 -1.24 6.36 1.04
N CYS A 49 -1.75 5.64 2.04
CA CYS A 49 -3.11 5.07 2.04
C CYS A 49 -4.23 6.14 2.18
N ASN A 50 -3.96 7.43 1.91
CA ASN A 50 -4.95 8.49 1.91
C ASN A 50 -5.83 8.41 0.63
N PRO A 51 -7.15 8.66 0.73
CA PRO A 51 -8.03 8.76 -0.42
C PRO A 51 -7.55 9.74 -1.51
N ARG A 52 -6.88 10.83 -1.13
CA ARG A 52 -6.33 11.84 -2.05
C ARG A 52 -4.97 11.45 -2.67
N TYR A 53 -4.36 10.36 -2.22
CA TYR A 53 -3.09 9.86 -2.76
C TYR A 53 -3.31 8.53 -3.46
N LEU A 54 -3.00 7.39 -2.82
CA LEU A 54 -3.23 6.08 -3.43
C LEU A 54 -4.72 5.83 -3.70
N GLY A 55 -5.63 6.35 -2.88
CA GLY A 55 -7.06 6.13 -3.09
C GLY A 55 -7.63 6.77 -4.35
N ASN A 56 -6.92 7.70 -4.98
CA ASN A 56 -7.33 8.32 -6.24
C ASN A 56 -6.86 7.50 -7.47
N LEU A 57 -6.08 6.45 -7.25
CA LEU A 57 -5.59 5.57 -8.30
C LEU A 57 -6.71 4.64 -8.78
N TYR A 58 -6.72 4.38 -10.08
CA TYR A 58 -7.58 3.38 -10.68
C TYR A 58 -6.85 2.03 -10.68
N ILE A 59 -7.45 1.02 -10.05
CA ILE A 59 -6.88 -0.33 -9.96
C ILE A 59 -7.77 -1.26 -10.80
N LYS A 60 -7.27 -1.72 -11.95
CA LYS A 60 -8.05 -2.51 -12.93
C LYS A 60 -8.63 -3.81 -12.35
N GLU A 61 -7.93 -4.45 -11.41
CA GLU A 61 -8.36 -5.67 -10.73
C GLU A 61 -9.53 -5.41 -9.77
N LEU A 62 -9.67 -4.16 -9.33
CA LEU A 62 -10.71 -3.68 -8.44
C LEU A 62 -11.62 -2.76 -9.25
N SER A 63 -12.55 -3.36 -9.99
CA SER A 63 -13.56 -2.69 -10.83
C SER A 63 -14.42 -1.63 -10.09
N ASP A 64 -14.30 -1.56 -8.76
CA ASP A 64 -15.05 -0.67 -7.88
C ASP A 64 -14.06 0.10 -6.97
N PRO A 65 -14.03 1.45 -7.06
CA PRO A 65 -13.21 2.31 -6.21
C PRO A 65 -13.40 2.06 -4.70
N TYR A 66 -14.59 1.66 -4.25
CA TYR A 66 -14.83 1.37 -2.83
C TYR A 66 -14.07 0.13 -2.37
N LYS A 67 -13.89 -0.88 -3.23
CA LYS A 67 -13.05 -2.06 -2.91
C LYS A 67 -11.60 -1.65 -2.69
N TRP A 68 -11.11 -0.70 -3.50
CA TRP A 68 -9.77 -0.16 -3.34
C TRP A 68 -9.61 0.63 -2.03
N TRP A 69 -10.55 1.52 -1.73
CA TRP A 69 -10.53 2.29 -0.49
C TRP A 69 -10.63 1.40 0.75
N ASN A 70 -11.47 0.37 0.71
CA ASN A 70 -11.58 -0.59 1.80
C ASN A 70 -10.27 -1.35 2.03
N PHE A 71 -9.60 -1.77 0.95
CA PHE A 71 -8.29 -2.41 1.03
C PHE A 71 -7.22 -1.48 1.66
N LEU A 72 -7.18 -0.20 1.25
CA LEU A 72 -6.26 0.79 1.86
C LEU A 72 -6.60 1.07 3.34
N ALA A 73 -7.88 1.14 3.69
CA ALA A 73 -8.34 1.32 5.06
C ALA A 73 -7.96 0.12 5.94
N GLU A 74 -8.04 -1.09 5.40
CA GLU A 74 -7.57 -2.30 6.05
C GLU A 74 -6.07 -2.30 6.30
N ILE A 75 -5.26 -1.75 5.39
CA ILE A 75 -3.83 -1.59 5.63
C ILE A 75 -3.64 -0.65 6.81
N LYS A 76 -4.23 0.55 6.78
CA LYS A 76 -4.17 1.55 7.86
C LYS A 76 -4.53 1.02 9.24
N LYS A 77 -5.55 0.17 9.36
CA LYS A 77 -5.96 -0.44 10.64
C LYS A 77 -4.91 -1.37 11.26
N ASN A 78 -3.98 -1.88 10.46
CA ASN A 78 -2.95 -2.83 10.90
C ASN A 78 -1.58 -2.18 11.11
N ILE A 79 -1.48 -0.86 10.92
CA ILE A 79 -0.27 -0.04 11.17
C ILE A 79 -0.36 0.50 12.60
#